data_AF-A0A7X7QYT7-F1
#
_entry.id   AF-A0A7X7QYT7-F1
#
_cell.length_a   1.000
_cell.length_b   1.000
_cell.length_c   1.000
_cell.angle_alpha   90.00
_cell.angle_beta   90.00
_cell.angle_gamma   90.00
#
_symmetry.space_group_name_H-M   'P 1'
#
loop_
_entity.id
_entity.type
_entity.pdbx_description
1 polymer ?
#
loop_
_entity_poly.entity_id
_entity_poly.type
_entity_poly.pdbx_seq_one_letter_code
_entity_poly.pdbx_strand_id
1 'polypeptide(L)' 'MEPHMNVIVVMSDSFRRDHIGAFGNPWIKTPALDRFAAQSVVFPEFR' A
#
# COMPACT_ATOMS: atom_id res chain seq x y z
N MET A 1 10.50 -29.71 5.29
CA MET A 1 11.24 -28.47 4.98
C MET A 1 10.78 -27.45 5.99
N GLU A 2 11.69 -26.77 6.68
CA GLU A 2 11.32 -25.67 7.58
C GLU A 2 10.61 -24.58 6.79
N PRO A 3 9.51 -24.00 7.31
CA PRO A 3 8.81 -22.92 6.63
C PRO A 3 9.74 -21.72 6.50
N HIS A 4 10.07 -21.37 5.26
CA HIS A 4 10.89 -20.21 4.95
C HIS A 4 9.97 -19.02 4.64
N MET A 5 10.20 -17.89 5.32
CA MET A 5 9.45 -16.67 5.06
C MET A 5 10.02 -15.99 3.82
N ASN A 6 9.16 -15.64 2.86
CA ASN A 6 9.53 -14.80 1.74
C ASN A 6 9.23 -13.34 2.10
N VAL A 7 10.16 -12.44 1.82
CA VAL A 7 9.99 -11.00 2.05
C VAL A 7 10.04 -10.28 0.71
N ILE A 8 9.01 -9.48 0.42
CA ILE A 8 8.90 -8.68 -0.80
C ILE A 8 8.80 -7.21 -0.39
N VAL A 9 9.67 -6.37 -0.97
CA VAL A 9 9.63 -4.91 -0.79
C VAL A 9 9.17 -4.29 -2.11
N VAL A 10 8.02 -3.61 -2.07
CA VAL A 10 7.50 -2.84 -3.19
C VAL A 10 7.75 -1.36 -2.91
N MET A 11 8.54 -0.72 -3.76
CA MET A 11 8.89 0.70 -3.65
C MET A 11 8.48 1.41 -4.94
N SER A 12 7.93 2.61 -4.82
CA SER A 12 7.51 3.43 -5.95
C SER A 12 8.14 4.82 -5.83
N ASP A 13 8.70 5.32 -6.93
CA ASP A 13 9.33 6.64 -6.99
C ASP A 13 8.27 7.72 -7.27
N SER A 14 8.38 8.84 -6.56
CA SER A 14 7.53 10.02 -6.74
C SER A 14 6.03 9.75 -6.57
N PHE A 15 5.68 8.63 -5.93
CA PHE A 15 4.31 8.20 -5.75
C PHE A 15 3.68 8.89 -4.55
N ARG A 16 2.88 9.92 -4.83
CA ARG A 16 2.24 10.71 -3.79
C ARG A 16 1.14 9.93 -3.08
N ARG A 17 1.07 10.11 -1.77
CA ARG A 17 0.06 9.52 -0.88
C ARG A 17 -1.38 9.83 -1.33
N ASP A 18 -1.62 11.07 -1.76
CA ASP A 18 -2.95 11.52 -2.18
C ASP A 18 -3.40 10.96 -3.54
N HIS A 19 -2.60 10.11 -4.21
CA HIS A 19 -3.00 9.36 -5.40
C HIS A 19 -3.53 7.96 -5.13
N ILE A 20 -3.73 7.58 -3.87
CA ILE A 20 -4.20 6.25 -3.46
C ILE A 20 -5.63 6.36 -2.90
N GLY A 21 -6.51 5.48 -3.34
CA GLY A 21 -7.91 5.40 -2.90
C GLY A 21 -8.05 5.20 -1.39
N ALA A 22 -7.27 4.28 -0.81
CA ALA A 22 -7.20 4.06 0.65
C ALA A 22 -6.77 5.30 1.46
N PHE A 23 -6.14 6.30 0.84
CA PHE A 23 -5.80 7.57 1.47
C PHE A 23 -6.76 8.71 1.10
N GLY A 24 -7.92 8.39 0.52
CA GLY A 24 -9.02 9.33 0.26
C GLY A 24 -9.08 9.89 -1.15
N ASN A 25 -8.33 9.35 -2.12
CA ASN A 25 -8.45 9.80 -3.51
C ASN A 25 -9.78 9.32 -4.14
N PRO A 26 -10.66 10.24 -4.63
CA PRO A 26 -11.97 9.86 -5.19
C PRO A 26 -11.95 9.54 -6.70
N TRP A 27 -10.82 9.74 -7.38
CA TRP A 27 -10.71 9.71 -8.84
C TRP A 27 -9.81 8.58 -9.37
N ILE A 28 -8.60 8.46 -8.82
CA ILE A 28 -7.60 7.47 -9.21
C ILE A 28 -7.99 6.12 -8.59
N LYS A 29 -8.10 5.10 -9.44
CA LYS A 29 -8.48 3.75 -9.03
C LYS A 29 -7.25 2.93 -8.69
N THR A 30 -7.08 2.59 -7.40
CA THR A 30 -5.96 1.77 -6.91
C THR A 30 -6.44 0.48 -6.24
N PRO A 31 -7.32 -0.34 -6.86
CA PRO A 31 -8.03 -1.41 -6.16
C PRO A 31 -7.13 -2.49 -5.55
N ALA A 32 -5.92 -2.71 -6.09
CA ALA A 32 -4.96 -3.64 -5.50
C ALA A 32 -4.32 -3.07 -4.23
N LEU A 33 -3.91 -1.80 -4.24
CA LEU A 33 -3.36 -1.12 -3.06
C LEU A 33 -4.44 -0.90 -2.00
N ASP A 34 -5.68 -0.62 -2.41
CA ASP A 34 -6.80 -0.41 -1.49
C ASP A 34 -7.13 -1.71 -0.73
N ARG A 35 -7.17 -2.85 -1.44
CA ARG A 35 -7.32 -4.16 -0.81
C ARG A 35 -6.13 -4.51 0.08
N PHE A 36 -4.92 -4.21 -0.36
CA PHE A 36 -3.71 -4.45 0.43
C PHE A 36 -3.74 -3.67 1.74
N ALA A 37 -4.07 -2.37 1.68
CA ALA A 37 -4.24 -1.53 2.86
C ALA A 37 -5.32 -2.06 3.82
N ALA A 38 -6.46 -2.55 3.31
CA ALA A 38 -7.53 -3.13 4.14
C ALA A 38 -7.15 -4.43 4.86
N GLN A 39 -6.09 -5.11 4.40
CA GLN A 39 -5.62 -6.40 4.94
C GLN A 39 -4.27 -6.28 5.66
N SER A 40 -3.74 -5.07 5.80
CA SER A 40 -2.39 -4.79 6.31
C SER A 40 -2.43 -3.73 7.40
N VAL A 41 -1.28 -3.52 8.05
CA VAL A 41 -1.07 -2.35 8.90
C VAL A 41 -0.73 -1.16 8.01
N VAL A 42 -1.51 -0.09 8.12
CA VAL A 42 -1.31 1.17 7.38
C VAL A 42 -0.66 2.20 8.31
N PHE A 43 0.30 2.95 7.79
CA PHE A 43 0.96 4.06 8.48
C PHE A 43 0.50 5.39 7.84
N PRO A 44 -0.60 6.00 8.31
CA PRO A 44 -1.17 7.19 7.68
C PRO A 44 -0.37 8.47 7.95
N GLU A 45 0.32 8.56 9.09
CA GLU A 45 1.24 9.65 9.41
C GLU A 45 2.69 9.21 9.18
N PHE A 46 3.27 9.65 8.06
CA PHE A 46 4.72 9.59 7.83
C PHE A 46 5.21 11.02 7.63
N ARG A 47 6.09 11.48 8.51
CA ARG A 47 6.73 12.80 8.45
C ARG A 47 8.13 12.69 7.90
#